data_AF-A0ABD4TUB1-F1
#
_entry.id   AF-A0ABD4TUB1-F1
#
_cell.length_a   1.000
_cell.length_b   1.000
_cell.length_c   1.000
_cell.angle_alpha   90.00
_cell.angle_beta   90.00
_cell.angle_gamma   90.00
#
_symmetry.space_group_name_H-M   'P 1'
#
loop_
_entity.id
_entity.type
_entity.pdbx_description
1 polymer ?
#
loop_
_entity_poly.entity_id
_entity_poly.type
_entity_poly.pdbx_seq_one_letter_code
_entity_poly.pdbx_strand_id
1 'polypeptide(L)'
;MDNTAQLIAAARNKNGLSLADVADLSGASRTYVRVIENGGKLIDGKLTPYRPSDQVLLAVSYAVGADINEVIKSAGIEVGALELQRIECEVRLRAAGKNGIAAALKTLRQVTILPSEA
;
A
#
# COMPACT_ATOMS: atom_id res chain seq x y z
N MET A 1 2.24 11.49 18.94
CA MET A 1 2.70 10.71 17.77
C MET A 1 1.53 10.57 16.82
N ASP A 2 1.77 10.63 15.51
CA ASP A 2 0.72 10.45 14.50
C ASP A 2 0.15 9.02 14.60
N ASN A 3 -1.16 8.91 14.87
CA ASN A 3 -1.85 7.64 15.02
C ASN A 3 -1.74 6.78 13.74
N THR A 4 -1.70 7.43 12.57
CA THR A 4 -1.57 6.75 11.27
C THR A 4 -0.21 6.07 11.14
N ALA A 5 0.86 6.76 11.55
CA ALA A 5 2.22 6.23 11.52
C ALA A 5 2.36 4.99 12.43
N GLN A 6 1.70 5.01 13.59
CA GLN A 6 1.68 3.88 14.53
C GLN A 6 0.94 2.67 13.96
N LEU A 7 -0.21 2.86 13.31
CA LEU A 7 -0.96 1.79 12.66
C LEU A 7 -0.12 1.08 11.58
N ILE A 8 0.57 1.87 10.75
CA ILE A 8 1.42 1.34 9.67
C ILE A 8 2.60 0.56 10.25
N ALA A 9 3.32 1.14 11.22
CA ALA A 9 4.47 0.50 11.84
C ALA A 9 4.09 -0.80 12.59
N ALA A 10 2.96 -0.77 13.31
CA ALA A 10 2.45 -1.94 14.02
C ALA A 10 2.05 -3.06 13.05
N ALA A 11 1.33 -2.75 11.97
CA ALA A 11 0.95 -3.73 10.95
C ALA A 11 2.18 -4.33 10.26
N ARG A 12 3.18 -3.51 9.89
CA ARG A 12 4.42 -3.99 9.29
C ARG A 12 5.15 -4.96 10.22
N ASN A 13 5.32 -4.58 11.49
CA ASN A 13 6.01 -5.41 12.48
C ASN A 13 5.25 -6.71 12.75
N LYS A 14 3.92 -6.65 12.86
CA LYS A 14 3.04 -7.83 13.03
C LYS A 14 3.19 -8.82 11.87
N ASN A 15 3.33 -8.33 10.65
CA ASN A 15 3.46 -9.15 9.45
C ASN A 15 4.91 -9.52 9.12
N GLY A 16 5.88 -9.15 9.97
CA GLY A 16 7.29 -9.51 9.78
C GLY A 16 7.95 -8.88 8.55
N LEU A 17 7.37 -7.81 8.01
CA LEU A 17 7.85 -7.17 6.78
C LEU A 17 9.02 -6.23 7.07
N SER A 18 10.05 -6.30 6.24
CA SER A 18 11.12 -5.30 6.23
C SER A 18 10.63 -4.02 5.54
N LEU A 19 11.33 -2.90 5.78
CA LEU A 19 11.08 -1.66 5.04
C LEU A 19 11.35 -1.81 3.53
N ALA A 20 12.16 -2.79 3.12
CA ALA A 20 12.42 -3.08 1.71
C ALA A 20 11.23 -3.79 1.07
N ASP A 21 10.64 -4.78 1.75
CA ASP A 21 9.44 -5.48 1.26
C ASP A 21 8.30 -4.49 1.04
N VAL A 22 8.09 -3.58 2.00
CA VAL A 22 7.04 -2.55 1.88
C VAL A 22 7.33 -1.59 0.73
N ALA A 23 8.59 -1.22 0.53
CA ALA A 23 8.99 -0.36 -0.59
C ALA A 23 8.67 -1.02 -1.94
N ASP A 24 9.01 -2.31 -2.08
CA ASP A 24 8.76 -3.08 -3.30
C ASP A 24 7.26 -3.27 -3.55
N LEU A 25 6.47 -3.52 -2.50
CA LEU A 25 5.02 -3.73 -2.59
C LEU A 25 4.23 -2.44 -2.84
N SER A 26 4.62 -1.33 -2.21
CA SER A 26 3.92 -0.05 -2.33
C SER A 26 4.39 0.80 -3.50
N GLY A 27 5.59 0.54 -4.03
CA GLY A 27 6.27 1.41 -5.00
C GLY A 27 6.88 2.68 -4.40
N ALA A 28 6.81 2.86 -3.07
CA ALA A 28 7.51 3.93 -2.36
C ALA A 28 8.98 3.57 -2.13
N SER A 29 9.87 4.55 -1.96
CA SER A 29 11.25 4.25 -1.57
C SER A 29 11.34 3.85 -0.09
N ARG A 30 12.31 3.00 0.27
CA ARG A 30 12.55 2.57 1.66
C ARG A 30 12.68 3.74 2.63
N THR A 31 13.40 4.79 2.24
CA THR A 31 13.55 6.01 3.05
C THR A 31 12.22 6.69 3.26
N TYR A 32 11.36 6.68 2.23
CA TYR A 32 10.05 7.31 2.30
C TYR A 32 9.07 6.54 3.18
N VAL A 33 9.08 5.20 3.12
CA VAL A 33 8.33 4.33 4.06
C VAL A 33 8.74 4.64 5.51
N ARG A 34 10.04 4.78 5.77
CA ARG A 34 10.53 5.16 7.12
C ARG A 34 10.04 6.54 7.57
N VAL A 35 10.00 7.53 6.68
CA VAL A 35 9.47 8.86 7.00
C VAL A 35 7.99 8.78 7.39
N ILE A 36 7.21 7.95 6.70
CA ILE A 36 5.80 7.70 7.00
C ILE A 36 5.64 7.06 8.38
N GLU A 37 6.40 6.00 8.68
CA GLU A 37 6.35 5.32 9.99
C GLU A 37 6.81 6.20 11.16
N ASN A 38 7.66 7.20 10.89
CA ASN A 38 8.08 8.17 11.89
C ASN A 38 7.10 9.36 12.04
N GLY A 39 6.10 9.47 11.17
CA GLY A 39 5.19 10.62 11.09
C GLY A 39 5.86 11.93 10.66
N GLY A 40 7.06 11.87 10.07
CA GLY A 40 7.86 13.06 9.81
C GLY A 40 9.29 12.80 9.33
N LYS A 41 9.94 13.88 8.91
CA LYS A 41 11.37 13.91 8.53
C LYS A 41 12.20 14.45 9.68
N LEU A 42 13.38 13.89 9.92
CA LEU A 42 14.36 14.51 10.79
C LEU A 42 15.11 15.58 10.00
N ILE A 43 14.98 16.83 10.44
CA ILE A 43 15.67 17.99 9.88
C ILE A 43 16.42 18.62 11.06
N ASP A 44 17.75 18.68 10.98
CA ASP A 44 18.63 19.21 12.05
C ASP A 44 18.35 18.61 13.44
N GLY A 45 18.12 17.29 13.49
CA GLY A 45 17.81 16.57 14.72
C GLY A 45 16.38 16.77 15.25
N LYS A 46 15.56 17.60 14.58
CA LYS A 46 14.17 17.85 14.93
C LYS A 46 13.22 17.10 13.99
N LEU A 47 12.25 16.38 14.57
CA LEU A 47 11.19 15.76 13.81
C LEU A 47 10.23 16.84 13.28
N THR A 48 10.25 17.03 11.97
CA THR A 48 9.34 17.91 11.24
C THR A 48 8.22 17.07 10.66
N PRO A 49 6.94 17.34 11.01
CA PRO A 49 5.81 16.61 10.47
C PRO A 49 5.82 16.61 8.95
N TYR A 50 5.49 15.46 8.37
CA TYR A 50 5.42 15.31 6.93
C TYR A 50 4.15 14.57 6.58
N ARG A 51 3.29 15.18 5.75
CA ARG A 51 2.10 14.56 5.23
C ARG A 51 2.43 13.93 3.86
N PRO A 52 2.52 12.60 3.74
CA PRO A 52 2.59 11.95 2.43
C PRO A 52 1.30 12.22 1.65
N SER A 53 1.34 12.04 0.32
CA SER A 53 0.10 12.03 -0.46
C SER A 53 -0.78 10.86 -0.04
N ASP A 54 -2.10 11.06 -0.12
CA ASP A 54 -3.08 10.03 0.26
C ASP A 54 -2.86 8.74 -0.51
N GLN A 55 -2.56 8.83 -1.81
CA GLN A 55 -2.24 7.65 -2.64
C GLN A 55 -1.05 6.85 -2.10
N VAL A 56 0.04 7.51 -1.70
CA VAL A 56 1.21 6.80 -1.17
C VAL A 56 0.91 6.23 0.21
N LEU A 57 0.22 6.99 1.05
CA LEU A 57 -0.15 6.51 2.39
C LEU A 57 -0.98 5.24 2.30
N LEU A 58 -2.01 5.24 1.45
CA LEU A 58 -2.87 4.08 1.21
C LEU A 58 -2.09 2.91 0.60
N ALA A 59 -1.20 3.15 -0.37
CA ALA A 59 -0.38 2.10 -0.96
C ALA A 59 0.54 1.43 0.08
N VAL A 60 1.16 2.21 0.95
CA VAL A 60 1.97 1.69 2.07
C VAL A 60 1.09 0.93 3.06
N SER A 61 -0.09 1.45 3.40
CA SER A 61 -1.05 0.79 4.30
C SER A 61 -1.51 -0.57 3.77
N TYR A 62 -1.81 -0.68 2.47
CA TYR A 62 -2.12 -1.96 1.82
C TYR A 62 -0.91 -2.90 1.83
N ALA A 63 0.29 -2.40 1.52
CA ALA A 63 1.51 -3.20 1.49
C ALA A 63 1.85 -3.80 2.87
N VAL A 64 1.57 -3.09 3.95
CA VAL A 64 1.78 -3.60 5.32
C VAL A 64 0.60 -4.38 5.88
N GLY A 65 -0.53 -4.44 5.17
CA GLY A 65 -1.76 -5.08 5.66
C GLY A 65 -2.40 -4.38 6.87
N ALA A 66 -2.36 -3.04 6.91
CA ALA A 66 -3.06 -2.25 7.93
C ALA A 66 -4.58 -2.22 7.68
N ASP A 67 -5.37 -1.96 8.73
CA ASP A 67 -6.80 -1.68 8.57
C ASP A 67 -6.97 -0.34 7.83
N ILE A 68 -7.41 -0.45 6.57
CA ILE A 68 -7.48 0.71 5.68
C ILE A 68 -8.54 1.71 6.12
N ASN A 69 -9.63 1.25 6.75
CA ASN A 69 -10.69 2.14 7.22
C ASN A 69 -10.21 2.96 8.41
N GLU A 70 -9.43 2.34 9.30
CA GLU A 70 -8.81 3.03 10.43
C GLU A 70 -7.78 4.06 9.97
N VAL A 71 -6.95 3.71 8.97
CA VAL A 71 -5.99 4.63 8.36
C VAL A 71 -6.69 5.83 7.72
N ILE A 72 -7.71 5.60 6.88
CA ILE A 72 -8.48 6.66 6.22
C ILE A 72 -9.08 7.62 7.25
N LYS A 73 -9.72 7.07 8.28
CA LYS A 73 -10.32 7.85 9.36
C LYS A 73 -9.28 8.65 10.14
N SER A 74 -8.15 8.03 10.48
CA SER A 74 -7.06 8.65 11.25
C SER A 74 -6.38 9.77 10.49
N ALA A 75 -6.14 9.59 9.18
CA ALA A 75 -5.46 10.57 8.34
C ALA A 75 -6.37 11.67 7.79
N GLY A 76 -7.70 11.52 7.96
CA GLY A 76 -8.70 12.41 7.39
C GLY A 76 -8.65 12.41 5.87
N ILE A 77 -8.57 11.22 5.26
CA ILE A 77 -8.51 11.05 3.80
C ILE A 77 -9.92 10.96 3.24
N GLU A 78 -10.17 11.66 2.14
CA GLU A 78 -11.37 11.48 1.32
C GLU A 78 -10.96 10.80 0.02
N VAL A 79 -11.30 9.52 -0.12
CA VAL A 79 -10.96 8.71 -1.30
C VAL A 79 -12.17 7.95 -1.80
N GLY A 80 -12.40 7.99 -3.11
CA GLY A 80 -13.49 7.24 -3.75
C GLY A 80 -13.19 5.74 -3.80
N ALA A 81 -14.25 4.91 -3.79
CA ALA A 81 -14.11 3.45 -3.78
C ALA A 81 -13.29 2.90 -4.97
N LEU A 82 -13.46 3.47 -6.17
CA LEU A 82 -12.70 3.04 -7.35
C LEU A 82 -11.21 3.34 -7.23
N GLU A 83 -10.85 4.50 -6.67
CA GLU A 83 -9.46 4.87 -6.46
C GLU A 83 -8.81 3.98 -5.40
N LEU A 84 -9.56 3.67 -4.34
CA LEU A 84 -9.12 2.75 -3.29
C LEU A 84 -8.87 1.34 -3.85
N GLN A 85 -9.80 0.83 -4.68
CA GLN A 85 -9.64 -0.45 -5.38
C GLN A 85 -8.45 -0.44 -6.34
N ARG A 86 -8.23 0.65 -7.08
CA ARG A 86 -7.08 0.79 -7.97
C ARG A 86 -5.77 0.65 -7.19
N ILE A 87 -5.63 1.36 -6.08
CA ILE A 87 -4.42 1.32 -5.24
C ILE A 87 -4.20 -0.09 -4.68
N GLU A 88 -5.25 -0.74 -4.18
CA GLU A 88 -5.18 -2.11 -3.68
C GLU A 88 -4.70 -3.09 -4.77
N CYS A 89 -5.32 -3.01 -5.96
CA CYS A 89 -4.94 -3.82 -7.12
C CYS A 89 -3.47 -3.64 -7.49
N GLU A 90 -2.98 -2.40 -7.49
CA GLU A 90 -1.58 -2.10 -7.79
C GLU A 90 -0.59 -2.73 -6.80
N VAL A 91 -0.92 -2.73 -5.51
CA VAL A 91 -0.08 -3.40 -4.49
C VAL A 91 -0.13 -4.91 -4.67
N ARG A 92 -1.31 -5.49 -4.91
CA ARG A 92 -1.46 -6.94 -5.15
C ARG A 92 -0.72 -7.41 -6.41
N LEU A 93 -0.73 -6.59 -7.47
CA LEU A 93 0.01 -6.88 -8.70
C LEU A 93 1.52 -6.90 -8.45
N ARG A 94 2.05 -5.97 -7.64
CA ARG A 94 3.46 -5.99 -7.24
C ARG A 94 3.78 -7.23 -6.40
N ALA A 95 2.93 -7.59 -5.46
CA ALA A 95 3.08 -8.80 -4.63
C ALA A 95 3.09 -10.09 -5.47
N ALA A 96 2.26 -10.17 -6.50
CA ALA A 96 2.19 -11.33 -7.39
C ALA A 96 3.47 -11.52 -8.23
N GLY A 97 4.22 -10.44 -8.46
CA GLY A 97 5.40 -10.44 -9.32
C GLY A 97 5.10 -10.85 -10.76
N LYS A 98 6.14 -10.93 -11.60
CA LYS A 98 5.98 -11.26 -13.03
C LYS A 98 5.27 -12.60 -13.27
N ASN A 99 5.57 -13.59 -12.43
CA ASN A 99 5.04 -14.95 -12.56
C ASN A 99 3.58 -15.04 -12.13
N GLY A 100 3.19 -14.38 -11.04
CA GLY A 100 1.79 -14.34 -10.59
C GLY A 100 0.91 -13.56 -11.55
N ILE A 101 1.41 -12.46 -12.14
CA ILE A 101 0.69 -11.72 -13.18
C ILE A 101 0.50 -12.59 -14.43
N ALA A 102 1.54 -13.28 -14.89
CA ALA A 102 1.44 -14.18 -16.04
C ALA A 102 0.41 -15.30 -15.81
N ALA A 103 0.37 -15.86 -14.61
CA ALA A 103 -0.64 -16.86 -14.22
C ALA A 103 -2.06 -16.28 -14.22
N ALA A 104 -2.26 -15.11 -13.60
CA ALA A 104 -3.56 -14.44 -13.57
C ALA A 104 -4.08 -14.09 -14.98
N LEU A 105 -3.22 -13.58 -15.86
CA LEU A 105 -3.56 -13.28 -17.25
C LEU A 105 -3.90 -14.54 -18.05
N LYS A 106 -3.20 -15.66 -17.81
CA LYS A 106 -3.52 -16.95 -18.42
C LYS A 106 -4.92 -17.42 -18.03
N THR A 107 -5.26 -17.32 -16.74
CA THR A 107 -6.60 -17.68 -16.23
C THR A 107 -7.68 -16.79 -16.84
N LEU A 108 -7.48 -15.46 -16.88
CA LEU A 108 -8.44 -14.53 -17.48
C LEU A 108 -8.70 -14.82 -18.96
N ARG A 109 -7.66 -15.16 -19.73
CA ARG A 109 -7.80 -15.55 -21.14
C ARG A 109 -8.61 -16.84 -21.31
N GLN A 110 -8.50 -17.79 -20.40
CA GLN A 110 -9.28 -19.03 -20.44
C GLN A 110 -10.75 -18.79 -20.08
N VAL A 111 -11.04 -17.82 -19.21
CA VAL A 111 -12.41 -17.42 -18.83
C VAL A 111 -13.08 -16.55 -19.90
N THR A 112 -12.31 -15.79 -20.68
CA THR A 112 -12.85 -14.94 -21.77
C THR A 112 -13.25 -15.74 -23.01
N ILE A 113 -12.88 -17.02 -23.10
CA ILE A 113 -13.44 -17.98 -24.06
C ILE A 113 -14.69 -18.60 -23.42
N LEU A 114 -15.70 -17.79 -23.14
CA LEU A 114 -17.06 -18.33 -23.11
C LEU A 114 -17.51 -18.45 -24.57
N PRO A 115 -18.02 -19.61 -25.02
CA PRO A 115 -18.60 -19.70 -26.34
C PRO A 115 -19.72 -18.65 -26.41
N SER A 116 -19.72 -17.84 -27.48
CA SER A 116 -20.93 -17.11 -27.85
C SER A 116 -22.02 -18.16 -27.98
N GLU A 117 -23.01 -18.12 -27.08
CA GLU A 117 -24.19 -18.97 -27.23
C GLU A 117 -24.79 -18.71 -28.62
N ALA A 118 -25.01 -19.82 -29.32
CA ALA A 118 -25.52 -19.90 -30.68
C ALA A 118 -27.01 -19.53 -30.76
#